data_AF-A0A942V7X8-F1
#
_entry.id   AF-A0A942V7X8-F1
#
_cell.length_a   1.000
_cell.length_b   1.000
_cell.length_c   1.000
_cell.angle_alpha   90.00
_cell.angle_beta   90.00
_cell.angle_gamma   90.00
#
_symmetry.space_group_name_H-M   'P 1'
#
loop_
_entity.id
_entity.type
_entity.pdbx_description
1 polymer ?
#
loop_
_entity_poly.entity_id
_entity_poly.type
_entity_poly.pdbx_seq_one_letter_code
_entity_poly.pdbx_strand_id
1 'polypeptide(L)'
;MNKPLPLKIGLDFHGVINDNPVYFSRFTAEAVRRGYEVHIITGGPSHKVKELLDKWNICYTAVFAILDYYDAQGEVEYFENGEFKVSEKLWDSAKAEYCQLMGINMHIDDSTKYIKWFTTPYCHYDEKRKNCETENMLNIDFKQPPEKALNQIEKIVTSLQYY
;
A
#
# COMPACT_ATOMS: atom_id res chain seq x y z
N MET A 1 -11.47 24.12 15.55
CA MET A 1 -11.87 22.87 14.88
C MET A 1 -10.66 21.97 14.83
N ASN A 2 -10.69 20.82 15.51
CA ASN A 2 -9.56 19.87 15.45
C ASN A 2 -9.52 19.29 14.04
N LYS A 3 -8.48 19.63 13.28
CA LYS A 3 -8.21 19.00 11.99
C LYS A 3 -7.96 17.51 12.29
N PRO A 4 -8.66 16.56 11.63
CA PRO A 4 -8.35 15.15 11.81
C PRO A 4 -6.86 14.92 11.51
N LEU A 5 -6.23 14.05 12.29
CA LEU A 5 -4.82 13.70 12.09
C LEU A 5 -4.63 13.22 10.65
N PRO A 6 -3.55 13.64 9.97
CA PRO A 6 -3.29 13.22 8.60
C PRO A 6 -3.23 11.69 8.51
N LEU A 7 -3.90 11.14 7.49
CA LEU A 7 -3.95 9.70 7.28
C LEU A 7 -2.60 9.17 6.79
N LYS A 8 -2.35 7.89 7.07
CA LYS A 8 -1.27 7.10 6.50
C LYS A 8 -1.86 6.01 5.62
N ILE A 9 -1.50 5.98 4.35
CA ILE A 9 -2.04 5.07 3.35
C ILE A 9 -0.91 4.17 2.84
N GLY A 10 -1.11 2.85 2.96
CA GLY A 10 -0.26 1.84 2.33
C GLY A 10 -0.77 1.51 0.93
N LEU A 11 0.13 1.44 -0.04
CA LEU A 11 -0.17 1.03 -1.41
C LEU A 11 0.78 -0.10 -1.80
N ASP A 12 0.24 -1.22 -2.28
CA ASP A 12 1.06 -2.20 -2.98
C ASP A 12 1.61 -1.61 -4.28
N PHE A 13 2.80 -2.06 -4.67
CA PHE A 13 3.37 -1.65 -5.94
C PHE A 13 2.85 -2.48 -7.11
N HIS A 14 2.89 -3.81 -6.97
CA HIS A 14 2.50 -4.75 -8.01
C HIS A 14 0.97 -4.95 -8.01
N GLY A 15 0.34 -5.05 -9.18
CA GLY A 15 -1.11 -5.18 -9.32
C GLY A 15 -1.93 -3.93 -8.96
N VAL A 16 -1.27 -2.87 -8.46
CA VAL A 16 -1.92 -1.61 -8.03
C VAL A 16 -1.28 -0.41 -8.73
N ILE A 17 -0.10 0.02 -8.29
CA ILE A 17 0.55 1.21 -8.85
C ILE A 17 1.04 0.96 -10.27
N ASN A 18 1.73 -0.17 -10.50
CA ASN A 18 2.30 -0.49 -11.80
C ASN A 18 1.24 -0.72 -12.89
N ASP A 19 0.05 -1.17 -12.50
CA ASP A 19 -1.06 -1.43 -13.42
C ASP A 19 -1.86 -0.15 -13.75
N ASN A 20 -1.86 0.85 -12.86
CA ASN A 20 -2.50 2.14 -13.10
C ASN A 20 -1.66 3.36 -12.65
N PRO A 21 -0.44 3.53 -13.19
CA PRO A 21 0.51 4.53 -12.67
C PRO A 21 0.02 5.96 -12.88
N VAL A 22 -0.73 6.24 -13.95
CA VAL A 22 -1.27 7.57 -14.24
C VAL A 22 -2.28 8.00 -13.18
N TYR A 23 -3.17 7.09 -12.76
CA TYR A 23 -4.11 7.40 -11.69
C TYR A 23 -3.38 7.56 -10.35
N PHE A 24 -2.51 6.60 -10.00
CA PHE A 24 -1.83 6.60 -8.72
C PHE A 24 -0.83 7.76 -8.57
N SER A 25 -0.27 8.30 -9.64
CA SER A 25 0.48 9.57 -9.61
C SER A 25 -0.38 10.72 -9.12
N ARG A 26 -1.57 10.90 -9.70
CA ARG A 26 -2.50 11.96 -9.27
C ARG A 26 -3.06 11.72 -7.87
N PHE A 27 -3.36 10.45 -7.54
CA PHE A 27 -3.84 10.04 -6.23
C PHE A 27 -2.86 10.36 -5.12
N THR A 28 -1.61 9.95 -5.29
CA THR A 28 -0.57 10.15 -4.29
C THR A 28 -0.17 11.62 -4.16
N ALA A 29 -0.13 12.37 -5.26
CA ALA A 29 0.09 13.81 -5.23
C ALA A 29 -1.02 14.53 -4.42
N GLU A 30 -2.29 14.17 -4.63
CA GLU A 30 -3.40 14.71 -3.86
C GLU A 30 -3.36 14.30 -2.38
N ALA A 31 -3.00 13.05 -2.08
CA ALA A 31 -2.83 12.58 -0.70
C ALA A 31 -1.75 13.39 0.04
N VAL A 32 -0.56 13.54 -0.55
CA VAL A 32 0.53 14.33 0.03
C VAL A 32 0.13 15.81 0.17
N ARG A 33 -0.61 16.37 -0.79
CA ARG A 33 -1.14 17.75 -0.72
C ARG A 33 -2.09 17.95 0.47
N ARG A 34 -2.84 16.92 0.87
CA ARG A 34 -3.69 16.94 2.09
C ARG A 34 -2.89 16.82 3.39
N GLY A 35 -1.62 16.49 3.28
CA GLY A 35 -0.71 16.23 4.40
C GLY A 35 -0.66 14.76 4.81
N TYR A 36 -1.16 13.83 3.99
CA TYR A 36 -1.15 12.40 4.28
C TYR A 36 0.22 11.78 4.04
N GLU A 37 0.52 10.73 4.78
CA GLU A 37 1.68 9.88 4.51
C GLU A 37 1.28 8.79 3.50
N VAL A 38 2.10 8.58 2.48
CA VAL A 38 1.92 7.54 1.47
C VAL A 38 3.10 6.58 1.56
N HIS A 39 2.81 5.32 1.88
CA HIS A 39 3.82 4.28 2.02
C HIS A 39 3.68 3.29 0.87
N ILE A 40 4.71 3.19 0.03
CA ILE A 40 4.74 2.20 -1.03
C ILE A 40 5.33 0.92 -0.46
N ILE A 41 4.59 -0.18 -0.57
CA ILE A 41 4.95 -1.48 0.01
C ILE A 41 5.13 -2.45 -1.16
N THR A 42 6.24 -3.19 -1.20
CA THR A 42 6.55 -4.07 -2.34
C THR A 42 7.30 -5.33 -1.88
N GLY A 43 7.15 -6.43 -2.62
CA GLY A 43 7.97 -7.63 -2.42
C GLY A 43 9.38 -7.52 -3.01
N GLY A 44 9.50 -6.82 -4.14
CA GLY A 44 10.75 -6.71 -4.90
C GLY A 44 11.76 -5.70 -4.35
N PRO A 45 12.94 -5.57 -4.97
CA PRO A 45 13.99 -4.70 -4.48
C PRO A 45 13.63 -3.22 -4.59
N SER A 46 13.90 -2.42 -3.55
CA SER A 46 13.40 -1.04 -3.49
C SER A 46 13.99 -0.13 -4.56
N HIS A 47 15.24 -0.35 -4.99
CA HIS A 47 15.88 0.50 -6.02
C HIS A 47 15.13 0.46 -7.36
N LYS A 48 14.74 -0.74 -7.83
CA LYS A 48 13.98 -0.89 -9.09
C LYS A 48 12.60 -0.25 -9.00
N VAL A 49 11.96 -0.38 -7.84
CA VAL A 49 10.66 0.25 -7.60
C VAL A 49 10.79 1.76 -7.60
N LYS A 50 11.78 2.33 -6.91
CA LYS A 50 12.02 3.78 -6.87
C LYS A 50 12.25 4.38 -8.26
N GLU A 51 13.03 3.71 -9.12
CA GLU A 51 13.21 4.16 -10.52
C GLU A 51 11.87 4.30 -11.28
N LEU A 52 10.94 3.36 -11.07
CA LEU A 52 9.62 3.41 -11.69
C LEU A 52 8.72 4.47 -11.05
N LEU A 53 8.75 4.61 -9.72
CA LEU A 53 8.02 5.65 -9.00
C LEU A 53 8.44 7.05 -9.47
N ASP A 54 9.74 7.28 -9.64
CA ASP A 54 10.29 8.54 -10.14
C ASP A 54 9.85 8.80 -11.59
N LYS A 55 9.96 7.79 -12.46
CA LYS A 55 9.51 7.87 -13.86
C LYS A 55 8.02 8.21 -13.99
N TRP A 56 7.19 7.74 -13.06
CA TRP A 56 5.75 7.94 -13.07
C TRP A 56 5.28 9.12 -12.22
N ASN A 57 6.21 9.87 -11.61
CA ASN A 57 5.89 10.96 -10.69
C ASN A 57 4.93 10.50 -9.57
N ILE A 58 5.20 9.36 -8.95
CA ILE A 58 4.47 8.91 -7.77
C ILE A 58 5.02 9.66 -6.56
N CYS A 59 4.17 10.37 -5.83
CA CYS A 59 4.57 11.01 -4.57
C CYS A 59 4.50 9.99 -3.43
N TYR A 60 5.49 9.94 -2.55
CA TYR A 60 5.47 9.04 -1.41
C TYR A 60 6.29 9.58 -0.23
N THR A 61 5.99 9.07 0.95
CA THR A 61 6.70 9.34 2.21
C THR A 61 7.78 8.29 2.45
N ALA A 62 7.49 7.02 2.19
CA ALA A 62 8.42 5.91 2.38
C ALA A 62 8.20 4.79 1.36
N VAL A 63 9.25 4.00 1.14
CA VAL A 63 9.19 2.72 0.41
C VAL A 63 9.64 1.62 1.37
N PHE A 64 8.82 0.59 1.53
CA PHE A 64 9.16 -0.64 2.23
C PHE A 64 9.22 -1.79 1.23
N ALA A 65 10.39 -2.42 1.13
CA ALA A 65 10.63 -3.58 0.29
C ALA A 65 10.89 -4.79 1.19
N ILE A 66 10.08 -5.85 1.04
CA ILE A 66 10.18 -7.08 1.84
C ILE A 66 11.58 -7.70 1.67
N LEU A 67 12.06 -7.79 0.42
CA LEU A 67 13.39 -8.30 0.12
C LEU A 67 14.46 -7.51 0.86
N ASP A 68 14.54 -6.20 0.67
CA ASP A 68 15.57 -5.35 1.28
C ASP A 68 15.52 -5.41 2.82
N TYR A 69 14.32 -5.46 3.41
CA TYR A 69 14.14 -5.50 4.85
C TYR A 69 14.69 -6.79 5.48
N TYR A 70 14.40 -7.94 4.88
CA TYR A 70 14.88 -9.23 5.39
C TYR A 70 16.31 -9.55 4.96
N ASP A 71 16.76 -9.06 3.81
CA ASP A 71 18.17 -9.17 3.40
C ASP A 71 19.08 -8.48 4.42
N ALA A 72 18.70 -7.27 4.85
CA ALA A 72 19.41 -6.54 5.91
C ALA A 72 19.47 -7.26 7.26
N GLN A 73 18.63 -8.28 7.48
CA GLN A 73 18.59 -9.11 8.69
C GLN A 73 19.27 -10.47 8.51
N GLY A 74 19.75 -10.79 7.31
CA GLY A 74 20.29 -12.11 6.98
C GLY A 74 19.23 -13.20 6.85
N GLU A 75 17.97 -12.82 6.58
CA GLU A 75 16.81 -13.71 6.48
C GLU A 75 16.44 -14.07 5.02
N VAL A 76 17.38 -13.83 4.09
CA VAL A 76 17.22 -14.12 2.65
C VAL A 76 18.21 -15.20 2.24
N GLU A 77 17.70 -16.28 1.66
CA GLU A 77 18.48 -17.29 0.98
C GLU A 77 18.59 -16.92 -0.50
N TYR A 78 19.80 -16.82 -1.04
CA TYR A 78 20.05 -16.59 -2.46
C TYR A 78 20.49 -17.88 -3.15
N PHE A 79 19.91 -18.16 -4.32
CA PHE A 79 20.26 -19.30 -5.15
C PHE A 79 21.20 -18.90 -6.28
N GLU A 80 21.96 -19.87 -6.82
CA GLU A 80 22.96 -19.63 -7.87
C GLU A 80 22.37 -19.01 -9.16
N ASN A 81 21.08 -19.23 -9.41
CA ASN A 81 20.36 -18.67 -10.55
C ASN A 81 19.89 -17.21 -10.33
N GLY A 82 20.19 -16.61 -9.19
CA GLY A 82 19.78 -15.25 -8.81
C GLY A 82 18.36 -15.16 -8.24
N GLU A 83 17.65 -16.29 -8.07
CA GLU A 83 16.43 -16.34 -7.28
C GLU A 83 16.76 -16.15 -5.79
N PHE A 84 15.77 -15.74 -5.03
CA PHE A 84 15.88 -15.58 -3.58
C PHE A 84 14.65 -16.14 -2.89
N LYS A 85 14.81 -16.48 -1.61
CA LYS A 85 13.73 -16.95 -0.76
C LYS A 85 13.81 -16.30 0.61
N VAL A 86 12.68 -15.77 1.04
CA VAL A 86 12.36 -15.45 2.42
C VAL A 86 11.42 -16.53 2.92
N SER A 87 11.47 -16.89 4.20
CA SER A 87 10.53 -17.88 4.74
C SER A 87 9.07 -17.44 4.51
N GLU A 88 8.18 -18.40 4.20
CA GLU A 88 6.80 -18.08 3.80
C GLU A 88 6.06 -17.26 4.86
N LYS A 89 6.29 -17.57 6.14
CA LYS A 89 5.69 -16.83 7.25
C LYS A 89 6.11 -15.36 7.21
N LEU A 90 7.41 -15.09 7.13
CA LEU A 90 7.96 -13.74 7.09
C LEU A 90 7.48 -12.98 5.86
N TRP A 91 7.48 -13.63 4.69
CA TRP A 91 7.04 -13.03 3.44
C TRP A 91 5.55 -12.68 3.47
N ASP A 92 4.71 -13.63 3.87
CA ASP A 92 3.26 -13.46 3.84
C ASP A 92 2.75 -12.46 4.89
N SER A 93 3.45 -12.28 6.03
CA SER A 93 3.07 -11.32 7.08
C SER A 93 3.73 -9.94 6.96
N ALA A 94 4.82 -9.80 6.21
CA ALA A 94 5.65 -8.59 6.20
C ALA A 94 4.88 -7.28 5.97
N LYS A 95 3.98 -7.26 4.98
CA LYS A 95 3.19 -6.06 4.65
C LYS A 95 2.27 -5.67 5.82
N ALA A 96 1.64 -6.66 6.45
CA ALA A 96 0.74 -6.45 7.57
C ALA A 96 1.50 -5.97 8.82
N GLU A 97 2.65 -6.58 9.12
CA GLU A 97 3.51 -6.17 10.22
C GLU A 97 4.04 -4.75 10.04
N TYR A 98 4.48 -4.40 8.83
CA TYR A 98 4.88 -3.04 8.49
C TYR A 98 3.73 -2.04 8.67
N CYS A 99 2.52 -2.39 8.19
CA CYS A 99 1.35 -1.54 8.35
C CYS A 99 1.04 -1.27 9.83
N GLN A 100 1.09 -2.30 10.67
CA GLN A 100 0.88 -2.19 12.10
C GLN A 100 1.97 -1.32 12.76
N LEU A 101 3.24 -1.57 12.44
CA LEU A 101 4.38 -0.84 13.01
C LEU A 101 4.34 0.66 12.70
N MET A 102 3.96 1.02 11.47
CA MET A 102 3.95 2.41 11.02
C MET A 102 2.64 3.14 11.33
N GLY A 103 1.63 2.43 11.84
CA GLY A 103 0.30 2.96 12.10
C GLY A 103 -0.44 3.33 10.81
N ILE A 104 -0.29 2.51 9.76
CA ILE A 104 -1.02 2.69 8.50
C ILE A 104 -2.52 2.58 8.78
N ASN A 105 -3.31 3.52 8.25
CA ASN A 105 -4.75 3.56 8.50
C ASN A 105 -5.54 2.68 7.54
N MET A 106 -5.04 2.51 6.32
CA MET A 106 -5.60 1.61 5.33
C MET A 106 -4.50 1.17 4.37
N HIS A 107 -4.47 -0.12 4.03
CA HIS A 107 -3.59 -0.68 3.01
C HIS A 107 -4.40 -1.13 1.79
N ILE A 108 -3.90 -0.84 0.59
CA ILE A 108 -4.56 -1.14 -0.68
C ILE A 108 -3.65 -2.06 -1.48
N ASP A 109 -4.17 -3.22 -1.87
CA ASP A 109 -3.37 -4.33 -2.41
C ASP A 109 -4.27 -5.25 -3.24
N ASP A 110 -3.76 -5.80 -4.33
CA ASP A 110 -4.55 -6.61 -5.28
C ASP A 110 -4.66 -8.09 -4.84
N SER A 111 -3.86 -8.52 -3.88
CA SER A 111 -3.84 -9.90 -3.47
C SER A 111 -4.94 -10.23 -2.46
N THR A 112 -5.53 -11.43 -2.55
CA THR A 112 -6.36 -11.98 -1.47
C THR A 112 -5.58 -12.92 -0.55
N LYS A 113 -4.33 -13.28 -0.91
CA LYS A 113 -3.54 -14.28 -0.18
C LYS A 113 -3.15 -13.78 1.22
N TYR A 114 -2.80 -12.50 1.33
CA TYR A 114 -2.17 -11.94 2.51
C TYR A 114 -3.15 -11.34 3.51
N ILE A 115 -4.41 -11.14 3.11
CA ILE A 115 -5.44 -10.42 3.89
C ILE A 115 -5.56 -10.94 5.34
N LYS A 116 -5.46 -12.25 5.54
CA LYS A 116 -5.54 -12.92 6.85
C LYS A 116 -4.51 -12.45 7.88
N TRP A 117 -3.41 -11.81 7.45
CA TRP A 117 -2.37 -11.30 8.33
C TRP A 117 -2.62 -9.85 8.78
N PHE A 118 -3.54 -9.14 8.11
CA PHE A 118 -3.80 -7.73 8.37
C PHE A 118 -4.78 -7.54 9.53
N THR A 119 -4.39 -6.68 10.46
CA THR A 119 -5.30 -6.01 11.41
C THR A 119 -5.59 -4.57 10.97
N THR A 120 -4.70 -4.00 10.16
CA THR A 120 -4.92 -2.72 9.47
C THR A 120 -6.04 -2.90 8.43
N PRO A 121 -7.01 -1.97 8.31
CA PRO A 121 -8.03 -2.03 7.28
C PRO A 121 -7.44 -2.30 5.90
N TYR A 122 -7.82 -3.44 5.30
CA TYR A 122 -7.35 -3.88 4.00
C TYR A 122 -8.39 -3.57 2.94
N CYS A 123 -7.96 -3.00 1.81
CA CYS A 123 -8.81 -2.74 0.66
C CYS A 123 -8.30 -3.54 -0.53
N HIS A 124 -9.03 -4.59 -0.90
CA HIS A 124 -8.67 -5.46 -2.02
C HIS A 124 -8.94 -4.74 -3.35
N TYR A 125 -7.88 -4.39 -4.07
CA TYR A 125 -7.92 -3.65 -5.32
C TYR A 125 -8.24 -4.56 -6.51
N ASP A 126 -9.18 -4.15 -7.35
CA ASP A 126 -9.50 -4.80 -8.62
C ASP A 126 -9.24 -3.81 -9.76
N GLU A 127 -8.12 -4.02 -10.45
CA GLU A 127 -7.68 -3.20 -11.58
C GLU A 127 -8.72 -3.16 -12.71
N LYS A 128 -9.46 -4.25 -12.96
CA LYS A 128 -10.46 -4.29 -14.05
C LYS A 128 -11.68 -3.45 -13.69
N ARG A 129 -12.11 -3.50 -12.44
CA ARG A 129 -13.25 -2.73 -11.93
C ARG A 129 -12.89 -1.31 -11.53
N LYS A 130 -11.58 -1.05 -11.35
CA LYS A 130 -11.00 0.22 -10.88
C LYS A 130 -11.63 0.64 -9.56
N ASN A 131 -11.75 -0.30 -8.63
CA ASN A 131 -12.22 -0.07 -7.27
C ASN A 131 -11.38 -0.87 -6.29
N CYS A 132 -11.53 -0.58 -5.00
CA CYS A 132 -11.16 -1.55 -3.98
C CYS A 132 -12.31 -1.72 -2.99
N GLU A 133 -12.37 -2.90 -2.40
CA GLU A 133 -13.39 -3.29 -1.44
C GLU A 133 -12.74 -3.75 -0.13
N THR A 134 -13.23 -3.22 0.99
CA THR A 134 -12.83 -3.66 2.33
C THR A 134 -13.61 -4.90 2.77
N GLU A 135 -13.14 -5.60 3.81
CA GLU A 135 -13.84 -6.75 4.40
C GLU A 135 -15.29 -6.43 4.84
N ASN A 136 -15.58 -5.18 5.19
CA ASN A 136 -16.92 -4.72 5.56
C ASN A 136 -17.76 -4.25 4.36
N MET A 137 -17.41 -4.67 3.14
CA MET A 137 -18.08 -4.33 1.88
C MET A 137 -18.09 -2.82 1.54
N LEU A 138 -17.27 -2.01 2.23
CA LEU A 138 -17.09 -0.59 1.89
C LEU A 138 -16.22 -0.49 0.63
N ASN A 139 -16.67 0.30 -0.34
CA ASN A 139 -16.03 0.45 -1.65
C ASN A 139 -15.37 1.83 -1.83
N ILE A 140 -14.20 1.84 -2.43
CA ILE A 140 -13.51 3.04 -2.93
C ILE A 140 -13.49 2.97 -4.45
N ASP A 141 -14.01 4.00 -5.12
CA ASP A 141 -14.13 4.03 -6.59
C ASP A 141 -12.98 4.82 -7.20
N PHE A 142 -11.99 4.12 -7.74
CA PHE A 142 -10.84 4.71 -8.42
C PHE A 142 -11.12 5.10 -9.86
N LYS A 143 -12.37 5.01 -10.36
CA LYS A 143 -12.80 5.71 -11.58
C LYS A 143 -13.07 7.19 -11.31
N GLN A 144 -13.36 7.54 -10.06
CA GLN A 144 -13.55 8.92 -9.65
C GLN A 144 -12.22 9.66 -9.54
N PRO A 145 -12.23 11.00 -9.63
CA PRO A 145 -11.05 11.81 -9.33
C PRO A 145 -10.44 11.46 -7.96
N PRO A 146 -9.09 11.51 -7.82
CA PRO A 146 -8.37 11.29 -6.57
C PRO A 146 -9.01 11.85 -5.32
N GLU A 147 -9.56 13.06 -5.42
CA GLU A 147 -10.14 13.78 -4.30
C GLU A 147 -11.35 13.05 -3.72
N LYS A 148 -12.15 12.40 -4.59
CA LYS A 148 -13.33 11.63 -4.21
C LYS A 148 -12.93 10.31 -3.59
N ALA A 149 -11.94 9.61 -4.15
CA ALA A 149 -11.41 8.38 -3.59
C ALA A 149 -10.82 8.61 -2.18
N LEU A 150 -10.04 9.68 -2.00
CA LEU A 150 -9.48 10.05 -0.69
C LEU A 150 -10.57 10.44 0.31
N ASN A 151 -11.62 11.16 -0.11
CA ASN A 151 -12.78 11.42 0.75
C ASN A 151 -13.51 10.12 1.17
N GLN A 152 -13.52 9.08 0.33
CA GLN A 152 -14.07 7.78 0.69
C GLN A 152 -13.17 7.09 1.73
N ILE A 153 -11.85 7.09 1.53
CA ILE A 153 -10.88 6.56 2.50
C ILE A 153 -11.04 7.24 3.86
N GLU A 154 -11.11 8.58 3.89
CA GLU A 154 -11.33 9.35 5.12
C GLU A 154 -12.60 8.90 5.87
N LYS A 155 -13.72 8.75 5.15
CA LYS A 155 -14.97 8.30 5.74
C LYS A 155 -14.86 6.88 6.30
N ILE A 156 -14.24 5.97 5.56
CA ILE A 156 -14.06 4.58 5.98
C ILE A 156 -13.19 4.53 7.24
N VAL A 157 -11.99 5.11 7.20
CA VAL A 157 -11.07 5.11 8.35
C VAL A 157 -11.71 5.76 9.57
N THR A 158 -12.39 6.90 9.40
CA THR A 158 -13.08 7.59 10.50
C THR A 158 -14.17 6.71 11.09
N SER A 159 -14.95 6.01 10.27
CA SER A 159 -16.03 5.14 10.76
C SER A 159 -15.51 3.96 11.58
N LEU A 160 -14.30 3.46 11.29
CA LEU A 160 -13.67 2.34 12.00
C LEU A 160 -13.03 2.76 13.34
N GLN A 161 -12.72 4.04 13.55
CA GLN A 161 -12.16 4.55 14.80
C GLN A 161 -13.19 4.75 15.92
N TYR A 162 -14.49 4.69 15.60
CA TYR A 162 -15.59 4.86 16.56
C TYR A 162 -16.25 3.54 16.99
N TYR A 163 -15.64 2.40 16.64
CA TYR A 163 -15.98 1.07 17.15
C TYR A 163 -14.83 0.51 17.99
#